data_AF-A0A925UKG8-F1
#
_entry.id   AF-A0A925UKG8-F1
#
_cell.length_a   1.000
_cell.length_b   1.000
_cell.length_c   1.000
_cell.angle_alpha   90.00
_cell.angle_beta   90.00
_cell.angle_gamma   90.00
#
_symmetry.space_group_name_H-M   'P 1'
#
loop_
_entity.id
_entity.type
_entity.pdbx_description
1 polymer ?
#
loop_
_entity_poly.entity_id
_entity_poly.type
_entity_poly.pdbx_seq_one_letter_code
_entity_poly.pdbx_strand_id
1 'polypeptide(L)'
;MIISYKQLTGKYLKKNKKRTLLTIIGIMLSVALISTIGLFFKGMQDSQIQDAKNSGGEFHLAFQKTNEELISKVINNPKVSRSGFYTKGEEIKLGDKLAVNIITATDKALELFPYKAKLGRLPEKENEVAMEKWVLQYVDKDVKLGNNVKLDNKEYVLVGILEDNVRNQLEGNGLILSKNNNIDKRKAALLVEISPKTNLKIAVKELSQLGEKDTVKKNDYLLQMQGAGDGDSGMGGLLATLAIIIGIVLIATIAVIYNSFQISVVERIKQFGLLRAVGTTPRQIRKIVLREATILALISIPLGLICSIIAINGIKIAFKLIGADSVMPLKISISPMILCFSGVVGLISIYLSALVPAFFAGRISPLNAISGRTSITKEKIKRRKNKLTQIIFGFEGALASKNIKRNRKRYRITVFSIVISVVLFITFKSLMDMSLNITKELNESKDIHFTVVNDYRDRAEVSYIDNKIEDAIKDLKSVDKVYRGYNPLFFHMAVNPNSQIKKIQDIGNIYIKTTLDGEEKTLIESSISIYDKDSLEVSKKYLKSGNIDIEKLNKENGVILIDKNRIFDQNTKKEYFGPIADIKV
;
A
#
# COMPACT_ATOMS: atom_id res chain seq x y z
N MET A 1 42.35 26.60 -31.02
CA MET A 1 43.06 26.85 -29.75
C MET A 1 42.12 26.59 -28.58
N ILE A 2 42.54 25.94 -27.48
CA ILE A 2 41.68 25.70 -26.30
C ILE A 2 41.74 26.95 -25.42
N ILE A 3 40.67 27.74 -25.40
CA ILE A 3 40.64 29.06 -24.73
C ILE A 3 40.28 28.91 -23.23
N SER A 4 39.69 27.77 -22.84
CA SER A 4 39.35 27.48 -21.45
C SER A 4 39.35 25.98 -21.17
N TYR A 5 39.81 25.58 -19.97
CA TYR A 5 39.68 24.21 -19.45
C TYR A 5 38.22 23.72 -19.45
N LYS A 6 37.25 24.64 -19.52
CA LYS A 6 35.84 24.36 -19.71
C LYS A 6 35.51 23.63 -21.02
N GLN A 7 36.25 23.86 -22.09
CA GLN A 7 36.05 23.21 -23.39
C GLN A 7 36.60 21.77 -23.40
N LEU A 8 37.55 21.47 -22.50
CA LEU A 8 38.17 20.15 -22.38
C LEU A 8 37.16 19.09 -21.93
N THR A 9 36.30 19.46 -20.96
CA THR A 9 35.30 18.59 -20.35
C THR A 9 34.32 18.01 -21.38
N GLY A 10 33.69 18.88 -22.17
CA GLY A 10 32.69 18.46 -23.16
C GLY A 10 33.29 17.63 -24.29
N LYS A 11 34.50 18.00 -24.77
CA LYS A 11 35.21 17.22 -25.79
C LYS A 11 35.57 15.81 -25.29
N TYR A 12 35.94 15.68 -24.01
CA TYR A 12 36.28 14.39 -23.43
C TYR A 12 35.08 13.45 -23.32
N LEU A 13 33.93 13.95 -22.83
CA LEU A 13 32.69 13.17 -22.79
C LEU A 13 32.28 12.69 -24.19
N LYS A 14 32.40 13.57 -25.20
CA LYS A 14 32.18 13.23 -26.62
C LYS A 14 33.18 12.23 -27.19
N LYS A 15 34.42 12.18 -26.69
CA LYS A 15 35.42 11.19 -27.11
C LYS A 15 35.11 9.80 -26.53
N ASN A 16 34.63 9.73 -25.30
CA ASN A 16 34.29 8.48 -24.61
C ASN A 16 32.78 8.20 -24.63
N LYS A 17 32.18 8.18 -25.83
CA LYS A 17 30.72 8.10 -26.01
C LYS A 17 30.09 6.90 -25.30
N LYS A 18 30.66 5.70 -25.45
CA LYS A 18 30.10 4.47 -24.86
C LYS A 18 30.01 4.55 -23.33
N ARG A 19 31.08 4.98 -22.66
CA ARG A 19 31.09 5.12 -21.19
C ARG A 19 30.19 6.25 -20.71
N THR A 20 30.23 7.39 -21.40
CA THR A 20 29.38 8.54 -21.09
C THR A 20 27.91 8.13 -21.20
N LEU A 21 27.53 7.42 -22.27
CA LEU A 21 26.19 6.90 -22.47
C LEU A 21 25.77 5.93 -21.35
N LEU A 22 26.61 4.94 -21.00
CA LEU A 22 26.32 4.02 -19.89
C LEU A 22 26.11 4.74 -18.57
N THR A 23 26.90 5.79 -18.30
CA THR A 23 26.75 6.60 -17.08
C THR A 23 25.46 7.41 -17.12
N ILE A 24 25.12 7.98 -18.28
CA ILE A 24 23.87 8.72 -18.48
C ILE A 24 22.67 7.81 -18.25
N ILE A 25 22.66 6.61 -18.83
CA ILE A 25 21.60 5.61 -18.69
C ILE A 25 21.45 5.19 -17.22
N GLY A 26 22.57 4.90 -16.53
CA GLY A 26 22.52 4.51 -15.11
C GLY A 26 21.91 5.59 -14.21
N ILE A 27 22.29 6.86 -14.42
CA ILE A 27 21.70 7.99 -13.69
C ILE A 27 20.23 8.17 -14.06
N MET A 28 19.91 8.15 -15.35
CA MET A 28 18.56 8.32 -15.88
C MET A 28 17.61 7.27 -15.29
N LEU A 29 17.99 5.99 -15.31
CA LEU A 29 17.20 4.89 -14.76
C LEU A 29 17.01 5.01 -13.25
N SER A 30 18.02 5.47 -12.52
CA SER A 30 17.90 5.69 -11.07
C SER A 30 16.90 6.81 -10.74
N VAL A 31 17.03 7.97 -11.37
CA VAL A 31 16.10 9.10 -11.19
C VAL A 31 14.69 8.69 -11.62
N ALA A 32 14.57 7.94 -12.72
CA ALA A 32 13.31 7.41 -13.18
C ALA A 32 12.69 6.49 -12.12
N LEU A 33 13.45 5.53 -11.59
CA LEU A 33 12.96 4.57 -10.60
C LEU A 33 12.48 5.24 -9.31
N ILE A 34 13.27 6.16 -8.74
CA ILE A 34 12.89 6.88 -7.50
C ILE A 34 11.60 7.69 -7.73
N SER A 35 11.51 8.39 -8.87
CA SER A 35 10.33 9.18 -9.22
C SER A 35 9.11 8.32 -9.46
N THR A 36 9.25 7.22 -10.22
CA THR A 36 8.15 6.30 -10.52
C THR A 36 7.61 5.66 -9.25
N ILE A 37 8.48 5.24 -8.32
CA ILE A 37 8.05 4.72 -7.01
C ILE A 37 7.24 5.79 -6.27
N GLY A 38 7.77 7.00 -6.10
CA GLY A 38 7.03 8.07 -5.42
C GLY A 38 5.67 8.39 -6.07
N LEU A 39 5.63 8.49 -7.39
CA LEU A 39 4.41 8.75 -8.15
C LEU A 39 3.40 7.60 -8.06
N PHE A 40 3.87 6.35 -8.08
CA PHE A 40 3.02 5.17 -7.91
C PHE A 40 2.32 5.19 -6.55
N PHE A 41 3.07 5.44 -5.48
CA PHE A 41 2.51 5.54 -4.13
C PHE A 41 1.54 6.71 -3.99
N LYS A 42 1.85 7.86 -4.59
CA LYS A 42 0.91 8.99 -4.59
C LYS A 42 -0.38 8.66 -5.35
N GLY A 43 -0.27 7.98 -6.48
CA GLY A 43 -1.44 7.54 -7.26
C GLY A 43 -2.28 6.50 -6.52
N MET A 44 -1.64 5.57 -5.81
CA MET A 44 -2.31 4.61 -4.93
C MET A 44 -3.03 5.33 -3.78
N GLN A 45 -2.37 6.27 -3.09
CA GLN A 45 -3.00 7.06 -2.03
C GLN A 45 -4.20 7.86 -2.56
N ASP A 46 -4.05 8.53 -3.70
CA ASP A 46 -5.12 9.33 -4.29
C ASP A 46 -6.31 8.46 -4.73
N SER A 47 -6.05 7.22 -5.16
CA SER A 47 -7.09 6.22 -5.43
C SER A 47 -7.82 5.80 -4.17
N GLN A 48 -7.10 5.46 -3.09
CA GLN A 48 -7.70 5.10 -1.81
C GLN A 48 -8.50 6.25 -1.19
N ILE A 49 -8.03 7.49 -1.30
CA ILE A 49 -8.79 8.68 -0.87
C ILE A 49 -10.08 8.80 -1.68
N GLN A 50 -10.02 8.59 -3.00
CA GLN A 50 -11.20 8.66 -3.85
C GLN A 50 -12.20 7.53 -3.53
N ASP A 51 -11.71 6.34 -3.24
CA ASP A 51 -12.52 5.20 -2.80
C ASP A 51 -13.18 5.48 -1.45
N ALA A 52 -12.43 6.02 -0.47
CA ALA A 52 -12.98 6.46 0.81
C ALA A 52 -14.07 7.52 0.66
N LYS A 53 -13.89 8.46 -0.27
CA LYS A 53 -14.91 9.47 -0.62
C LYS A 53 -16.15 8.85 -1.27
N ASN A 54 -15.96 7.91 -2.19
CA ASN A 54 -17.06 7.26 -2.90
C ASN A 54 -17.86 6.30 -1.99
N SER A 55 -17.23 5.74 -0.95
CA SER A 55 -17.88 4.81 -0.02
C SER A 55 -18.45 5.50 1.21
N GLY A 56 -17.71 6.43 1.82
CA GLY A 56 -18.05 7.08 3.08
C GLY A 56 -18.47 8.55 2.99
N GLY A 57 -18.34 9.19 1.82
CA GLY A 57 -18.59 10.62 1.61
C GLY A 57 -17.34 11.48 1.77
N GLU A 58 -17.44 12.75 1.38
CA GLU A 58 -16.33 13.71 1.40
C GLU A 58 -16.19 14.50 2.71
N PHE A 59 -17.14 14.35 3.64
CA PHE A 59 -17.06 15.00 4.94
C PHE A 59 -15.97 14.36 5.81
N HIS A 60 -15.31 15.18 6.63
CA HIS A 60 -14.30 14.73 7.59
C HIS A 60 -14.91 14.54 8.99
N LEU A 61 -15.85 15.41 9.36
CA LEU A 61 -16.56 15.39 10.64
C LEU A 61 -18.07 15.51 10.43
N ALA A 62 -18.84 14.86 11.29
CA ALA A 62 -20.29 15.00 11.38
C ALA A 62 -20.67 15.28 12.85
N PHE A 63 -21.21 16.47 13.12
CA PHE A 63 -21.69 16.85 14.44
C PHE A 63 -23.16 16.46 14.57
N GLN A 64 -23.48 15.66 15.58
CA GLN A 64 -24.85 15.27 15.95
C GLN A 64 -25.36 16.19 17.07
N LYS A 65 -26.68 16.29 17.24
CA LYS A 65 -27.34 17.09 18.30
C LYS A 65 -26.81 18.54 18.35
N THR A 66 -26.85 19.23 17.22
CA THR A 66 -26.24 20.57 17.12
C THR A 66 -27.07 21.67 17.78
N ASN A 67 -26.40 22.69 18.33
CA ASN A 67 -27.03 23.92 18.82
C ASN A 67 -26.50 25.14 18.05
N GLU A 68 -27.17 26.30 18.16
CA GLU A 68 -26.83 27.49 17.36
C GLU A 68 -25.42 28.02 17.61
N GLU A 69 -24.91 27.90 18.83
CA GLU A 69 -23.56 28.30 19.20
C GLU A 69 -22.51 27.42 18.50
N LEU A 70 -22.67 26.09 18.58
CA LEU A 70 -21.79 25.12 17.93
C LEU A 70 -21.80 25.30 16.42
N ILE A 71 -22.99 25.43 15.82
CA ILE A 71 -23.15 25.67 14.38
C ILE A 71 -22.38 26.92 13.96
N SER A 72 -22.55 28.01 14.70
CA SER A 72 -21.90 29.29 14.39
C SER A 72 -20.38 29.20 14.54
N LYS A 73 -19.87 28.50 15.56
CA LYS A 73 -18.43 28.29 15.75
C LYS A 73 -17.81 27.43 14.66
N VAL A 74 -18.51 26.39 14.20
CA VAL A 74 -18.00 25.45 13.20
C VAL A 74 -18.06 26.05 11.80
N ILE A 75 -19.21 26.59 11.38
CA ILE A 75 -19.39 27.13 10.02
C ILE A 75 -18.50 28.35 9.77
N ASN A 76 -18.31 29.21 10.77
CA ASN A 76 -17.46 30.41 10.63
C ASN A 76 -15.97 30.11 10.87
N ASN A 77 -15.60 28.86 11.14
CA ASN A 77 -14.20 28.50 11.34
C ASN A 77 -13.44 28.55 10.00
N PRO A 78 -12.31 29.27 9.88
CA PRO A 78 -11.55 29.37 8.64
C PRO A 78 -10.97 28.03 8.14
N LYS A 79 -10.96 27.01 9.00
CA LYS A 79 -10.53 25.65 8.66
C LYS A 79 -11.64 24.83 7.98
N VAL A 80 -12.88 25.31 7.95
CA VAL A 80 -14.01 24.65 7.28
C VAL A 80 -14.13 25.17 5.84
N SER A 81 -14.18 24.25 4.88
CA SER A 81 -14.30 24.54 3.44
C SER A 81 -15.75 24.45 2.96
N ARG A 82 -16.42 23.34 3.31
CA ARG A 82 -17.84 23.12 3.04
C ARG A 82 -18.52 22.57 4.28
N SER A 83 -19.78 22.90 4.43
CA SER A 83 -20.63 22.38 5.49
C SER A 83 -22.07 22.26 5.01
N GLY A 84 -22.76 21.21 5.43
CA GLY A 84 -24.15 20.97 5.07
C GLY A 84 -24.90 20.24 6.17
N PHE A 85 -26.21 20.44 6.24
CA PHE A 85 -27.07 19.77 7.20
C PHE A 85 -27.80 18.60 6.55
N TYR A 86 -28.03 17.55 7.34
CA TYR A 86 -28.95 16.48 7.00
C TYR A 86 -29.75 16.02 8.21
N THR A 87 -30.94 15.51 7.96
CA THR A 87 -31.78 14.82 8.94
C THR A 87 -32.16 13.46 8.42
N LYS A 88 -32.26 12.51 9.34
CA LYS A 88 -32.85 11.20 9.08
C LYS A 88 -34.31 11.28 9.52
N GLY A 89 -35.24 11.12 8.58
CA GLY A 89 -36.67 11.04 8.86
C GLY A 89 -37.03 9.78 9.64
N GLU A 90 -38.31 9.68 10.02
CA GLU A 90 -38.85 8.50 10.68
C GLU A 90 -38.74 7.25 9.78
N GLU A 91 -38.85 6.09 10.40
CA GLU A 91 -38.81 4.81 9.70
C GLU A 91 -40.15 4.54 9.03
N ILE A 92 -40.12 4.41 7.71
CA ILE A 92 -41.28 4.11 6.87
C ILE A 92 -41.23 2.62 6.55
N LYS A 93 -42.30 1.89 6.86
CA LYS A 93 -42.44 0.50 6.45
C LYS A 93 -43.03 0.42 5.04
N LEU A 94 -42.28 -0.18 4.12
CA LEU A 94 -42.73 -0.51 2.78
C LEU A 94 -43.07 -2.01 2.73
N GLY A 95 -44.37 -2.32 2.85
CA GLY A 95 -44.85 -3.69 3.02
C GLY A 95 -44.41 -4.33 4.34
N ASP A 96 -44.40 -5.66 4.40
CA ASP A 96 -44.14 -6.40 5.65
C ASP A 96 -42.64 -6.58 5.99
N LYS A 97 -41.74 -6.27 5.04
CA LYS A 97 -40.34 -6.71 5.11
C LYS A 97 -39.29 -5.61 5.00
N LEU A 98 -39.64 -4.41 4.52
CA LEU A 98 -38.66 -3.36 4.26
C LEU A 98 -38.91 -2.13 5.12
N ALA A 99 -37.89 -1.73 5.86
CA ALA A 99 -37.81 -0.43 6.52
C ALA A 99 -36.98 0.53 5.67
N VAL A 100 -37.48 1.74 5.44
CA VAL A 100 -36.74 2.79 4.76
C VAL A 100 -36.73 4.06 5.60
N ASN A 101 -35.68 4.87 5.47
CA ASN A 101 -35.65 6.21 6.01
C ASN A 101 -35.36 7.21 4.90
N ILE A 102 -36.09 8.33 4.92
CA ILE A 102 -35.78 9.45 4.04
C ILE A 102 -34.66 10.26 4.69
N ILE A 103 -33.49 10.30 4.06
CA ILE A 103 -32.43 11.23 4.39
C ILE A 103 -32.70 12.52 3.63
N THR A 104 -33.09 13.55 4.37
CA THR A 104 -33.27 14.90 3.82
C THR A 104 -32.02 15.71 4.06
N ALA A 105 -31.44 16.26 2.99
CA ALA A 105 -30.16 16.95 3.04
C ALA A 105 -30.23 18.32 2.35
N THR A 106 -29.44 19.27 2.86
CA THR A 106 -29.16 20.54 2.15
C THR A 106 -28.32 20.29 0.90
N ASP A 107 -28.29 21.24 -0.04
CA ASP A 107 -27.47 21.15 -1.26
C ASP A 107 -26.01 20.78 -0.98
N LYS A 108 -25.40 21.49 -0.02
CA LYS A 108 -24.01 21.24 0.38
C LYS A 108 -23.82 19.88 1.07
N ALA A 109 -24.84 19.35 1.75
CA ALA A 109 -24.75 18.02 2.36
C ALA A 109 -24.87 16.91 1.31
N LEU A 110 -25.70 17.09 0.28
CA LEU A 110 -25.81 16.15 -0.84
C LEU A 110 -24.47 15.99 -1.56
N GLU A 111 -23.71 17.08 -1.76
CA GLU A 111 -22.35 17.02 -2.33
C GLU A 111 -21.33 16.27 -1.45
N LEU A 112 -21.56 16.24 -0.13
CA LEU A 112 -20.66 15.59 0.83
C LEU A 112 -21.00 14.11 1.04
N PHE A 113 -22.19 13.67 0.65
CA PHE A 113 -22.58 12.26 0.73
C PHE A 113 -21.92 11.41 -0.37
N PRO A 114 -21.74 10.10 -0.13
CA PRO A 114 -21.17 9.19 -1.12
C PRO A 114 -22.12 8.88 -2.29
N TYR A 115 -23.39 9.29 -2.21
CA TYR A 115 -24.43 8.81 -3.09
C TYR A 115 -24.38 9.50 -4.47
N LYS A 116 -24.41 8.68 -5.52
CA LYS A 116 -24.49 9.13 -6.91
C LYS A 116 -25.70 8.51 -7.57
N ALA A 117 -26.36 9.27 -8.44
CA ALA A 117 -27.41 8.74 -9.28
C ALA A 117 -26.78 7.86 -10.38
N LYS A 118 -27.13 6.58 -10.40
CA LYS A 118 -26.81 5.65 -11.48
C LYS A 118 -27.62 5.96 -12.74
N LEU A 119 -28.89 6.34 -12.54
CA LEU A 119 -29.80 6.82 -13.58
C LEU A 119 -30.52 8.08 -13.08
N GLY A 120 -30.76 9.04 -13.97
CA GLY A 120 -31.38 10.32 -13.61
C GLY A 120 -30.41 11.25 -12.88
N ARG A 121 -30.90 11.96 -11.86
CA ARG A 121 -30.13 12.94 -11.07
C ARG A 121 -30.48 12.87 -9.59
N LEU A 122 -29.67 13.53 -8.76
CA LEU A 122 -30.02 13.73 -7.34
C LEU A 122 -31.17 14.77 -7.21
N PRO A 123 -31.92 14.75 -6.09
CA PRO A 123 -33.00 15.69 -5.83
C PRO A 123 -32.52 17.15 -5.81
N GLU A 124 -33.23 18.03 -6.52
CA GLU A 124 -32.98 19.47 -6.58
C GLU A 124 -34.10 20.29 -5.93
N LYS A 125 -35.27 19.69 -5.73
CA LYS A 125 -36.44 20.29 -5.08
C LYS A 125 -36.93 19.46 -3.89
N GLU A 126 -37.73 20.07 -3.03
CA GLU A 126 -38.24 19.45 -1.79
C GLU A 126 -39.18 18.26 -2.01
N ASN A 127 -39.87 18.23 -3.15
CA ASN A 127 -40.77 17.15 -3.54
C ASN A 127 -40.10 16.10 -4.43
N GLU A 128 -38.78 16.12 -4.58
CA GLU A 128 -38.05 15.15 -5.38
C GLU A 128 -37.32 14.14 -4.50
N VAL A 129 -37.24 12.89 -4.96
CA VAL A 129 -36.50 11.81 -4.29
C VAL A 129 -35.63 11.02 -5.24
N ALA A 130 -34.54 10.48 -4.71
CA ALA A 130 -33.77 9.43 -5.34
C ALA A 130 -33.64 8.26 -4.38
N MET A 131 -33.73 7.02 -4.88
CA MET A 131 -33.67 5.83 -4.04
C MET A 131 -32.89 4.70 -4.70
N GLU A 132 -32.46 3.73 -3.91
CA GLU A 132 -31.79 2.54 -4.42
C GLU A 132 -32.71 1.73 -5.33
N LYS A 133 -32.13 1.04 -6.32
CA LYS A 133 -32.90 0.29 -7.32
C LYS A 133 -33.69 -0.85 -6.67
N TRP A 134 -33.09 -1.53 -5.69
CA TRP A 134 -33.72 -2.65 -5.00
C TRP A 134 -34.90 -2.23 -4.11
N VAL A 135 -35.02 -0.93 -3.76
CA VAL A 135 -36.15 -0.39 -2.98
C VAL A 135 -37.39 -0.21 -3.85
N LEU A 136 -37.23 0.05 -5.14
CA LEU A 136 -38.33 0.34 -6.07
C LEU A 136 -39.39 -0.77 -6.09
N GLN A 137 -38.97 -2.04 -6.04
CA GLN A 137 -39.89 -3.18 -6.07
C GLN A 137 -40.86 -3.25 -4.88
N TYR A 138 -40.56 -2.55 -3.78
CA TYR A 138 -41.40 -2.45 -2.58
C TYR A 138 -42.25 -1.18 -2.56
N VAL A 139 -41.96 -0.21 -3.43
CA VAL A 139 -42.77 1.00 -3.62
C VAL A 139 -43.80 0.74 -4.71
N ASP A 140 -43.31 0.46 -5.93
CA ASP A 140 -44.11 0.11 -7.11
C ASP A 140 -43.16 -0.52 -8.15
N LYS A 141 -43.52 -1.71 -8.66
CA LYS A 141 -42.69 -2.45 -9.62
C LYS A 141 -42.60 -1.78 -10.99
N ASP A 142 -43.58 -0.95 -11.36
CA ASP A 142 -43.68 -0.35 -12.69
C ASP A 142 -43.25 1.13 -12.72
N VAL A 143 -42.79 1.67 -11.59
CA VAL A 143 -42.38 3.07 -11.46
C VAL A 143 -41.17 3.38 -12.34
N LYS A 144 -41.29 4.46 -13.12
CA LYS A 144 -40.21 5.00 -13.95
C LYS A 144 -39.75 6.36 -13.41
N LEU A 145 -38.56 6.77 -13.83
CA LEU A 145 -38.07 8.12 -13.57
C LEU A 145 -39.08 9.17 -14.06
N GLY A 146 -39.33 10.17 -13.22
CA GLY A 146 -40.31 11.23 -13.43
C GLY A 146 -41.72 10.90 -12.93
N ASN A 147 -42.00 9.68 -12.48
CA ASN A 147 -43.29 9.35 -11.91
C ASN A 147 -43.40 9.77 -10.43
N ASN A 148 -44.65 9.95 -9.99
CA ASN A 148 -44.95 10.20 -8.59
C ASN A 148 -44.90 8.88 -7.81
N VAL A 149 -44.22 8.91 -6.67
CA VAL A 149 -44.17 7.84 -5.68
C VAL A 149 -44.75 8.36 -4.37
N LYS A 150 -45.59 7.54 -3.74
CA LYS A 150 -46.19 7.88 -2.45
C LYS A 150 -45.35 7.28 -1.32
N LEU A 151 -44.77 8.13 -0.48
CA LEU A 151 -43.95 7.75 0.67
C LEU A 151 -44.48 8.50 1.90
N ASP A 152 -44.81 7.78 2.97
CA ASP A 152 -45.31 8.38 4.22
C ASP A 152 -46.47 9.39 4.02
N ASN A 153 -47.47 8.97 3.24
CA ASN A 153 -48.62 9.79 2.85
C ASN A 153 -48.31 11.10 2.10
N LYS A 154 -47.07 11.30 1.64
CA LYS A 154 -46.66 12.41 0.77
C LYS A 154 -46.33 11.91 -0.63
N GLU A 155 -46.62 12.74 -1.63
CA GLU A 155 -46.20 12.49 -3.01
C GLU A 155 -44.83 13.10 -3.27
N TYR A 156 -43.95 12.29 -3.85
CA TYR A 156 -42.64 12.70 -4.32
C TYR A 156 -42.46 12.34 -5.79
N VAL A 157 -41.65 13.09 -6.53
CA VAL A 157 -41.23 12.74 -7.89
C VAL A 157 -39.94 11.94 -7.80
N LEU A 158 -39.93 10.72 -8.37
CA LEU A 158 -38.71 9.92 -8.48
C LEU A 158 -37.80 10.52 -9.58
N VAL A 159 -36.71 11.17 -9.20
CA VAL A 159 -35.79 11.82 -10.15
C VAL A 159 -34.47 11.09 -10.36
N GLY A 160 -34.16 10.12 -9.49
CA GLY A 160 -32.91 9.36 -9.58
C GLY A 160 -32.99 7.95 -9.00
N ILE A 161 -32.25 7.04 -9.63
CA ILE A 161 -31.99 5.71 -9.10
C ILE A 161 -30.54 5.67 -8.64
N LEU A 162 -30.32 5.41 -7.36
CA LEU A 162 -29.00 5.34 -6.74
C LEU A 162 -28.32 4.00 -7.03
N GLU A 163 -27.00 3.94 -6.89
CA GLU A 163 -26.31 2.65 -6.78
C GLU A 163 -26.73 1.92 -5.51
N ASP A 164 -26.96 0.61 -5.63
CA ASP A 164 -27.37 -0.23 -4.52
C ASP A 164 -26.20 -0.39 -3.54
N ASN A 165 -26.43 -0.03 -2.28
CA ASN A 165 -25.46 -0.30 -1.23
C ASN A 165 -25.70 -1.71 -0.69
N VAL A 166 -24.69 -2.58 -0.87
CA VAL A 166 -24.76 -3.98 -0.43
C VAL A 166 -25.10 -4.09 1.06
N ARG A 167 -24.56 -3.20 1.89
CA ARG A 167 -24.83 -3.21 3.34
C ARG A 167 -26.28 -2.83 3.63
N ASN A 168 -26.82 -1.80 2.98
CA ASN A 168 -28.23 -1.44 3.11
C ASN A 168 -29.16 -2.59 2.72
N GLN A 169 -28.83 -3.28 1.62
CA GLN A 169 -29.61 -4.42 1.14
C GLN A 169 -29.53 -5.62 2.10
N LEU A 170 -28.32 -5.97 2.57
CA LEU A 170 -28.11 -7.03 3.57
C LEU A 170 -28.80 -6.71 4.89
N GLU A 171 -28.78 -5.43 5.28
CA GLU A 171 -29.51 -4.93 6.42
C GLU A 171 -30.95 -4.54 6.06
N GLY A 172 -31.59 -4.97 4.96
CA GLY A 172 -33.00 -4.62 4.67
C GLY A 172 -33.43 -3.17 5.00
N ASN A 173 -32.55 -2.20 4.75
CA ASN A 173 -32.65 -0.80 5.18
C ASN A 173 -32.54 0.07 3.92
N GLY A 174 -33.66 0.31 3.25
CA GLY A 174 -33.67 1.04 2.00
C GLY A 174 -33.31 2.51 2.19
N LEU A 175 -32.42 3.01 1.33
CA LEU A 175 -32.04 4.42 1.31
C LEU A 175 -32.93 5.22 0.34
N ILE A 176 -33.53 6.29 0.85
CA ILE A 176 -34.20 7.32 0.06
C ILE A 176 -33.56 8.67 0.39
N LEU A 177 -33.12 9.40 -0.62
CA LEU A 177 -32.59 10.74 -0.52
C LEU A 177 -33.62 11.76 -0.96
N SER A 178 -33.70 12.86 -0.23
CA SER A 178 -34.47 14.05 -0.58
C SER A 178 -33.66 15.30 -0.26
N LYS A 179 -34.03 16.42 -0.85
CA LYS A 179 -33.40 17.72 -0.60
C LYS A 179 -34.33 18.63 0.19
N ASN A 180 -33.82 19.30 1.21
CA ASN A 180 -34.47 20.48 1.78
C ASN A 180 -33.42 21.43 2.35
N ASN A 181 -33.48 22.71 2.00
CA ASN A 181 -32.53 23.71 2.51
C ASN A 181 -32.98 24.37 3.83
N ASN A 182 -34.27 24.25 4.18
CA ASN A 182 -34.91 24.82 5.36
C ASN A 182 -35.09 23.77 6.47
N ILE A 183 -34.07 22.93 6.69
CA ILE A 183 -34.06 21.92 7.74
C ILE A 183 -33.95 22.59 9.12
N ASP A 184 -34.70 22.10 10.11
CA ASP A 184 -34.51 22.46 11.51
C ASP A 184 -33.11 22.02 11.98
N LYS A 185 -32.20 22.99 12.04
CA LYS A 185 -30.78 22.76 12.35
C LYS A 185 -30.59 22.11 13.72
N ARG A 186 -31.48 22.33 14.68
CA ARG A 186 -31.37 21.77 16.05
C ARG A 186 -31.60 20.25 16.08
N LYS A 187 -32.34 19.73 15.10
CA LYS A 187 -32.60 18.29 14.92
C LYS A 187 -31.71 17.66 13.85
N ALA A 188 -30.89 18.46 13.18
CA ALA A 188 -30.03 18.03 12.10
C ALA A 188 -28.62 17.67 12.58
N ALA A 189 -27.96 16.82 11.80
CA ALA A 189 -26.53 16.62 11.85
C ALA A 189 -25.83 17.55 10.85
N LEU A 190 -24.70 18.12 11.27
CA LEU A 190 -23.87 19.02 10.46
C LEU A 190 -22.66 18.26 9.93
N LEU A 191 -22.62 18.04 8.62
CA LEU A 191 -21.45 17.53 7.90
C LEU A 191 -20.46 18.66 7.65
N VAL A 192 -19.17 18.37 7.82
CA VAL A 192 -18.09 19.34 7.71
C VAL A 192 -16.96 18.76 6.89
N GLU A 193 -16.58 19.48 5.84
CA GLU A 193 -15.34 19.28 5.12
C GLU A 193 -14.29 20.28 5.58
N ILE A 194 -13.14 19.78 6.00
CA ILE A 194 -12.00 20.59 6.40
C ILE A 194 -11.22 21.04 5.16
N SER A 195 -10.75 22.27 5.18
CA SER A 195 -9.98 22.89 4.10
C SER A 195 -8.64 22.16 3.87
N PRO A 196 -8.33 21.79 2.61
CA PRO A 196 -7.07 21.13 2.26
C PRO A 196 -5.84 22.04 2.46
N LYS A 197 -6.03 23.34 2.69
CA LYS A 197 -4.96 24.31 2.97
C LYS A 197 -4.46 24.25 4.41
N THR A 198 -5.13 23.49 5.28
CA THR A 198 -4.81 23.40 6.72
C THR A 198 -4.15 22.07 7.04
N ASN A 199 -3.47 22.00 8.20
CA ASN A 199 -3.03 20.71 8.71
C ASN A 199 -4.25 19.92 9.18
N LEU A 200 -4.66 18.95 8.37
CA LEU A 200 -5.90 18.18 8.58
C LEU A 200 -5.94 17.53 9.97
N LYS A 201 -4.85 16.95 10.45
CA LYS A 201 -4.80 16.30 11.78
C LYS A 201 -5.06 17.28 12.91
N ILE A 202 -4.45 18.46 12.83
CA ILE A 202 -4.65 19.53 13.82
C ILE A 202 -6.09 20.06 13.74
N ALA A 203 -6.58 20.31 12.52
CA ALA A 203 -7.93 20.82 12.29
C ALA A 203 -9.02 19.85 12.78
N VAL A 204 -8.87 18.55 12.54
CA VAL A 204 -9.77 17.50 13.05
C VAL A 204 -9.80 17.52 14.57
N LYS A 205 -8.63 17.58 15.22
CA LYS A 205 -8.53 17.62 16.68
C LYS A 205 -9.25 18.84 17.25
N GLU A 206 -8.94 20.04 16.74
CA GLU A 206 -9.54 21.28 17.24
C GLU A 206 -11.06 21.35 16.99
N LEU A 207 -11.52 21.02 15.78
CA LEU A 207 -12.94 21.07 15.45
C LEU A 207 -13.73 20.01 16.21
N SER A 208 -13.19 18.80 16.39
CA SER A 208 -13.87 17.75 17.16
C SER A 208 -14.04 18.11 18.63
N GLN A 209 -13.17 18.94 19.20
CA GLN A 209 -13.29 19.44 20.58
C GLN A 209 -14.37 20.50 20.77
N LEU A 210 -14.90 21.09 19.68
CA LEU A 210 -16.01 22.03 19.78
C LEU A 210 -17.34 21.34 20.11
N GLY A 211 -17.49 20.07 19.71
CA GLY A 211 -18.67 19.27 20.01
C GLY A 211 -18.56 18.57 21.36
N GLU A 212 -19.72 18.19 21.92
CA GLU A 212 -19.77 17.36 23.12
C GLU A 212 -19.21 15.95 22.85
N LYS A 213 -18.71 15.29 23.90
CA LYS A 213 -18.22 13.91 23.81
C LYS A 213 -19.32 13.00 23.21
N ASP A 214 -18.92 12.11 22.30
CA ASP A 214 -19.80 11.16 21.60
C ASP A 214 -20.85 11.77 20.64
N THR A 215 -20.85 13.10 20.45
CA THR A 215 -21.71 13.76 19.44
C THR A 215 -20.99 14.01 18.12
N VAL A 216 -19.67 13.94 18.08
CA VAL A 216 -18.87 14.14 16.87
C VAL A 216 -18.47 12.79 16.28
N LYS A 217 -18.98 12.49 15.09
CA LYS A 217 -18.55 11.33 14.29
C LYS A 217 -17.45 11.76 13.33
N LYS A 218 -16.38 10.96 13.27
CA LYS A 218 -15.27 11.15 12.35
C LYS A 218 -15.43 10.21 11.16
N ASN A 219 -15.10 10.68 9.96
CA ASN A 219 -14.95 9.80 8.81
C ASN A 219 -13.56 9.13 8.88
N ASP A 220 -13.42 8.15 9.77
CA ASP A 220 -12.12 7.57 10.12
C ASP A 220 -11.40 6.98 8.91
N TYR A 221 -12.11 6.34 7.98
CA TYR A 221 -11.50 5.76 6.78
C TYR A 221 -10.90 6.86 5.89
N LEU A 222 -11.65 7.92 5.58
CA LEU A 222 -11.15 9.05 4.79
C LEU A 222 -9.97 9.75 5.48
N LEU A 223 -10.12 10.05 6.78
CA LEU A 223 -9.08 10.67 7.58
C LEU A 223 -7.81 9.82 7.59
N GLN A 224 -7.94 8.50 7.70
CA GLN A 224 -6.81 7.58 7.68
C GLN A 224 -6.07 7.61 6.33
N MET A 225 -6.80 7.57 5.20
CA MET A 225 -6.20 7.63 3.86
C MET A 225 -5.53 8.99 3.58
N GLN A 226 -6.04 10.07 4.18
CA GLN A 226 -5.44 11.41 4.13
C GLN A 226 -4.33 11.65 5.17
N GLY A 227 -4.02 10.66 6.02
CA GLY A 227 -2.94 10.74 7.02
C GLY A 227 -3.29 11.48 8.32
N ALA A 228 -4.58 11.69 8.60
CA ALA A 228 -5.12 12.35 9.78
C ALA A 228 -5.91 11.43 10.73
N GLY A 229 -5.95 10.11 10.47
CA GLY A 229 -6.65 9.14 11.32
C GLY A 229 -6.02 8.96 12.71
N ASP A 230 -6.84 8.58 13.69
CA ASP A 230 -6.42 8.27 15.06
C ASP A 230 -5.97 6.79 15.14
N GLY A 231 -4.71 6.51 14.77
CA GLY A 231 -4.12 5.17 14.86
C GLY A 231 -2.90 4.98 13.95
N ASP A 232 -2.08 3.94 14.21
CA ASP A 232 -1.03 3.52 13.27
C ASP A 232 -1.69 2.70 12.15
N SER A 233 -2.00 3.37 11.04
CA SER A 233 -2.74 2.81 9.90
C SER A 233 -1.94 1.81 9.05
N GLY A 234 -0.82 1.31 9.56
CA GLY A 234 0.19 0.59 8.76
C GLY A 234 0.91 1.49 7.75
N MET A 235 0.48 2.76 7.60
CA MET A 235 1.11 3.75 6.74
C MET A 235 2.55 4.05 7.19
N GLY A 236 2.82 4.01 8.49
CA GLY A 236 4.19 4.12 9.02
C GLY A 236 5.09 2.99 8.51
N GLY A 237 4.59 1.75 8.51
CA GLY A 237 5.29 0.59 7.93
C GLY A 237 5.52 0.73 6.42
N LEU A 238 4.51 1.23 5.69
CA LEU A 238 4.60 1.49 4.25
C LEU A 238 5.64 2.57 3.91
N LEU A 239 5.67 3.66 4.69
CA LEU A 239 6.66 4.72 4.55
C LEU A 239 8.08 4.24 4.90
N ALA A 240 8.21 3.38 5.92
CA ALA A 240 9.49 2.79 6.29
C ALA A 240 10.04 1.87 5.20
N THR A 241 9.21 0.99 4.62
CA THR A 241 9.63 0.12 3.52
C THR A 241 10.02 0.94 2.29
N LEU A 242 9.26 1.97 1.97
CA LEU A 242 9.60 2.94 0.93
C LEU A 242 10.96 3.60 1.14
N ALA A 243 11.21 4.10 2.34
CA ALA A 243 12.48 4.73 2.69
C ALA A 243 13.66 3.76 2.53
N ILE A 244 13.47 2.49 2.92
CA ILE A 244 14.48 1.43 2.74
C ILE A 244 14.75 1.19 1.25
N ILE A 245 13.72 1.05 0.41
CA ILE A 245 13.88 0.82 -1.04
C ILE A 245 14.62 1.99 -1.68
N ILE A 246 14.17 3.22 -1.43
CA ILE A 246 14.82 4.43 -1.96
C ILE A 246 16.27 4.48 -1.48
N GLY A 247 16.54 4.15 -0.21
CA GLY A 247 17.89 4.06 0.34
C GLY A 247 18.78 3.06 -0.39
N ILE A 248 18.32 1.83 -0.64
CA ILE A 248 19.08 0.80 -1.36
C ILE A 248 19.33 1.22 -2.81
N VAL A 249 18.30 1.76 -3.50
CA VAL A 249 18.43 2.27 -4.87
C VAL A 249 19.46 3.40 -4.93
N LEU A 250 19.47 4.30 -3.94
CA LEU A 250 20.46 5.37 -3.86
C LEU A 250 21.88 4.84 -3.67
N ILE A 251 22.08 3.91 -2.74
CA ILE A 251 23.40 3.30 -2.50
C ILE A 251 23.90 2.59 -3.77
N ALA A 252 23.03 1.84 -4.44
CA ALA A 252 23.33 1.18 -5.71
C ALA A 252 23.75 2.18 -6.79
N THR A 253 22.97 3.24 -6.94
CA THR A 253 23.22 4.31 -7.90
C THR A 253 24.55 4.99 -7.64
N ILE A 254 24.82 5.35 -6.38
CA ILE A 254 26.06 6.00 -5.97
C ILE A 254 27.25 5.08 -6.28
N ALA A 255 27.16 3.78 -5.97
CA ALA A 255 28.23 2.83 -6.23
C ALA A 255 28.55 2.69 -7.74
N VAL A 256 27.51 2.60 -8.58
CA VAL A 256 27.66 2.47 -10.04
C VAL A 256 28.27 3.73 -10.65
N ILE A 257 27.76 4.91 -10.28
CA ILE A 257 28.26 6.20 -10.78
C ILE A 257 29.70 6.44 -10.28
N TYR A 258 29.97 6.13 -9.01
CA TYR A 258 31.32 6.23 -8.44
C TYR A 258 32.31 5.39 -9.23
N ASN A 259 31.97 4.14 -9.56
CA ASN A 259 32.83 3.25 -10.34
C ASN A 259 33.15 3.87 -11.72
N SER A 260 32.15 4.45 -12.38
CA SER A 260 32.35 5.14 -13.67
C SER A 260 33.30 6.34 -13.55
N PHE A 261 33.09 7.22 -12.56
CA PHE A 261 33.99 8.37 -12.34
C PHE A 261 35.39 7.94 -11.93
N GLN A 262 35.51 6.91 -11.10
CA GLN A 262 36.79 6.37 -10.68
C GLN A 262 37.61 5.93 -11.89
N ILE A 263 37.02 5.12 -12.76
CA ILE A 263 37.67 4.64 -13.98
C ILE A 263 38.04 5.83 -14.88
N SER A 264 37.11 6.77 -15.09
CA SER A 264 37.32 7.99 -15.86
C SER A 264 38.50 8.82 -15.34
N VAL A 265 38.66 8.92 -14.01
CA VAL A 265 39.78 9.63 -13.39
C VAL A 265 41.08 8.86 -13.56
N VAL A 266 41.09 7.53 -13.34
CA VAL A 266 42.30 6.70 -13.44
C VAL A 266 42.89 6.71 -14.84
N GLU A 267 42.07 6.56 -15.87
CA GLU A 267 42.51 6.61 -17.27
C GLU A 267 43.16 7.96 -17.62
N ARG A 268 42.78 9.03 -16.92
CA ARG A 268 43.27 10.40 -17.13
C ARG A 268 44.34 10.84 -16.17
N ILE A 269 44.84 9.96 -15.30
CA ILE A 269 45.88 10.32 -14.33
C ILE A 269 47.08 11.00 -15.01
N LYS A 270 47.57 10.44 -16.12
CA LYS A 270 48.68 11.04 -16.90
C LYS A 270 48.34 12.43 -17.43
N GLN A 271 47.13 12.62 -17.96
CA GLN A 271 46.66 13.91 -18.49
C GLN A 271 46.55 14.96 -17.38
N PHE A 272 45.99 14.59 -16.23
CA PHE A 272 45.94 15.47 -15.06
C PHE A 272 47.34 15.78 -14.53
N GLY A 273 48.26 14.82 -14.56
CA GLY A 273 49.67 15.01 -14.22
C GLY A 273 50.37 16.05 -15.08
N LEU A 274 50.19 15.96 -16.40
CA LEU A 274 50.73 16.93 -17.37
C LEU A 274 50.12 18.33 -17.17
N LEU A 275 48.80 18.42 -17.00
CA LEU A 275 48.14 19.71 -16.71
C LEU A 275 48.67 20.35 -15.42
N ARG A 276 48.92 19.53 -14.39
CA ARG A 276 49.50 20.00 -13.13
C ARG A 276 50.98 20.40 -13.28
N ALA A 277 51.74 19.74 -14.14
CA ALA A 277 53.13 20.13 -14.43
C ALA A 277 53.21 21.47 -15.16
N VAL A 278 52.21 21.79 -15.99
CA VAL A 278 52.07 23.08 -16.69
C VAL A 278 51.52 24.19 -15.77
N GLY A 279 51.15 23.89 -14.51
CA GLY A 279 50.73 24.88 -13.51
C GLY A 279 49.27 24.80 -13.06
N THR A 280 48.48 23.81 -13.50
CA THR A 280 47.09 23.64 -13.04
C THR A 280 47.04 23.27 -11.55
N THR A 281 46.25 24.00 -10.77
CA THR A 281 46.08 23.75 -9.33
C THR A 281 45.23 22.50 -9.04
N PRO A 282 45.39 21.84 -7.87
CA PRO A 282 44.53 20.73 -7.44
C PRO A 282 43.04 21.08 -7.43
N ARG A 283 42.69 22.33 -7.10
CA ARG A 283 41.30 22.82 -7.09
C ARG A 283 40.73 22.88 -8.52
N GLN A 284 41.53 23.32 -9.49
CA GLN A 284 41.11 23.33 -10.90
C GLN A 284 40.91 21.91 -11.45
N ILE A 285 41.75 20.92 -11.08
CA ILE A 285 41.54 19.51 -11.45
C ILE A 285 40.22 18.98 -10.86
N ARG A 286 39.94 19.23 -9.58
CA ARG A 286 38.66 18.85 -8.95
C ARG A 286 37.47 19.46 -9.69
N LYS A 287 37.57 20.75 -10.04
CA LYS A 287 36.51 21.48 -10.75
C LYS A 287 36.26 20.91 -12.15
N ILE A 288 37.28 20.38 -12.84
CA ILE A 288 37.11 19.69 -14.12
C ILE A 288 36.24 18.44 -13.94
N VAL A 289 36.57 17.59 -12.96
CA VAL A 289 35.81 16.34 -12.69
C VAL A 289 34.38 16.65 -12.23
N LEU A 290 34.19 17.60 -11.30
CA LEU A 290 32.85 17.99 -10.84
C LEU A 290 32.00 18.61 -11.96
N ARG A 291 32.62 19.29 -12.91
CA ARG A 291 31.90 19.84 -14.06
C ARG A 291 31.42 18.76 -15.03
N GLU A 292 32.08 17.61 -15.09
CA GLU A 292 31.53 16.43 -15.81
C GLU A 292 30.27 15.93 -15.14
N ALA A 293 30.31 15.85 -13.80
CA ALA A 293 29.14 15.49 -13.01
C ALA A 293 27.99 16.46 -13.26
N THR A 294 28.24 17.77 -13.33
CA THR A 294 27.22 18.77 -13.68
C THR A 294 26.64 18.56 -15.09
N ILE A 295 27.47 18.30 -16.10
CA ILE A 295 27.01 18.07 -17.48
C ILE A 295 26.16 16.79 -17.55
N LEU A 296 26.60 15.73 -16.88
CA LEU A 296 25.86 14.47 -16.80
C LEU A 296 24.51 14.68 -16.08
N ALA A 297 24.49 15.42 -14.98
CA ALA A 297 23.26 15.73 -14.23
C ALA A 297 22.25 16.52 -15.09
N LEU A 298 22.71 17.54 -15.80
CA LEU A 298 21.86 18.38 -16.67
C LEU A 298 21.18 17.59 -17.79
N ILE A 299 21.75 16.46 -18.22
CA ILE A 299 21.18 15.61 -19.27
C ILE A 299 20.36 14.48 -18.65
N SER A 300 20.94 13.75 -17.70
CA SER A 300 20.34 12.54 -17.14
C SER A 300 19.14 12.79 -16.24
N ILE A 301 19.12 13.88 -15.45
CA ILE A 301 18.00 14.14 -14.54
C ILE A 301 16.73 14.45 -15.33
N PRO A 302 16.70 15.40 -16.30
CA PRO A 302 15.51 15.64 -17.10
C PRO A 302 15.03 14.39 -17.85
N LEU A 303 15.95 13.63 -18.46
CA LEU A 303 15.61 12.37 -19.12
C LEU A 303 15.03 11.34 -18.15
N GLY A 304 15.56 11.25 -16.93
CA GLY A 304 15.07 10.36 -15.90
C GLY A 304 13.66 10.73 -15.43
N LEU A 305 13.39 12.02 -15.23
CA LEU A 305 12.06 12.50 -14.86
C LEU A 305 11.04 12.24 -15.99
N ILE A 306 11.40 12.50 -17.25
CA ILE A 306 10.54 12.18 -18.40
C ILE A 306 10.28 10.66 -18.48
N CYS A 307 11.33 9.85 -18.33
CA CYS A 307 11.22 8.39 -18.32
C CYS A 307 10.31 7.90 -17.19
N SER A 308 10.31 8.56 -16.02
CA SER A 308 9.39 8.22 -14.92
C SER A 308 7.93 8.43 -15.26
N ILE A 309 7.60 9.51 -15.97
CA ILE A 309 6.24 9.80 -16.41
C ILE A 309 5.78 8.75 -17.43
N ILE A 310 6.66 8.33 -18.33
CA ILE A 310 6.37 7.24 -19.27
C ILE A 310 6.16 5.93 -18.50
N ALA A 311 7.02 5.62 -17.53
CA ALA A 311 6.95 4.40 -16.74
C ALA A 311 5.65 4.30 -15.93
N ILE A 312 5.20 5.37 -15.27
CA ILE A 312 3.95 5.33 -14.49
C ILE A 312 2.71 5.11 -15.37
N ASN A 313 2.71 5.66 -16.59
CA ASN A 313 1.67 5.37 -17.58
C ASN A 313 1.73 3.92 -18.07
N GLY A 314 2.94 3.39 -18.28
CA GLY A 314 3.16 1.97 -18.59
C GLY A 314 2.63 1.05 -17.50
N ILE A 315 2.83 1.39 -16.22
CA ILE A 315 2.27 0.66 -15.08
C ILE A 315 0.73 0.65 -15.14
N LYS A 316 0.08 1.81 -15.38
CA LYS A 316 -1.38 1.85 -15.53
C LYS A 316 -1.88 0.94 -16.65
N ILE A 317 -1.21 0.96 -17.80
CA ILE A 317 -1.57 0.08 -18.94
C ILE A 317 -1.41 -1.39 -18.54
N ALA A 318 -0.32 -1.74 -17.84
CA ALA A 318 -0.09 -3.10 -17.38
C ALA A 318 -1.19 -3.57 -16.42
N PHE A 319 -1.62 -2.73 -15.46
CA PHE A 319 -2.73 -3.02 -14.55
C PHE A 319 -4.04 -3.26 -15.30
N LYS A 320 -4.31 -2.46 -16.34
CA LYS A 320 -5.48 -2.66 -17.20
C LYS A 320 -5.42 -3.98 -17.96
N LEU A 321 -4.26 -4.37 -18.49
CA LEU A 321 -4.08 -5.61 -19.26
C LEU A 321 -4.31 -6.87 -18.42
N ILE A 322 -3.92 -6.84 -17.14
CA ILE A 322 -4.13 -7.97 -16.22
C ILE A 322 -5.50 -7.95 -15.52
N GLY A 323 -6.39 -7.02 -15.91
CA GLY A 323 -7.74 -6.89 -15.31
C GLY A 323 -7.76 -6.28 -13.89
N ALA A 324 -6.62 -5.82 -13.37
CA ALA A 324 -6.50 -5.29 -12.02
C ALA A 324 -7.09 -3.87 -11.87
N ASP A 325 -7.36 -3.16 -12.96
CA ASP A 325 -7.91 -1.79 -12.95
C ASP A 325 -9.32 -1.73 -12.31
N SER A 326 -10.07 -2.84 -12.35
CA SER A 326 -11.40 -2.94 -11.70
C SER A 326 -11.31 -3.11 -10.18
N VAL A 327 -10.19 -3.64 -9.68
CA VAL A 327 -9.98 -3.91 -8.24
C VAL A 327 -9.19 -2.77 -7.59
N MET A 328 -8.26 -2.18 -8.34
CA MET A 328 -7.37 -1.13 -7.85
C MET A 328 -7.17 -0.06 -8.95
N PRO A 329 -8.15 0.84 -9.14
CA PRO A 329 -8.05 1.88 -10.17
C PRO A 329 -6.93 2.86 -9.84
N LEU A 330 -5.78 2.76 -10.52
CA LEU A 330 -4.64 3.63 -10.23
C LEU A 330 -4.87 5.03 -10.84
N LYS A 331 -5.11 6.02 -9.99
CA LYS A 331 -5.17 7.42 -10.42
C LYS A 331 -3.76 7.96 -10.65
N ILE A 332 -3.41 8.30 -11.89
CA ILE A 332 -2.11 8.92 -12.17
C ILE A 332 -2.14 10.37 -11.69
N SER A 333 -1.40 10.65 -10.64
CA SER A 333 -1.25 11.98 -10.05
C SER A 333 0.22 12.41 -10.14
N ILE A 334 0.54 13.23 -11.15
CA ILE A 334 1.90 13.71 -11.37
C ILE A 334 2.18 14.82 -10.36
N SER A 335 2.76 14.46 -9.21
CA SER A 335 3.12 15.43 -8.16
C SER A 335 4.44 16.15 -8.50
N PRO A 336 4.44 17.49 -8.69
CA PRO A 336 5.68 18.24 -8.93
C PRO A 336 6.66 18.16 -7.76
N MET A 337 6.15 18.03 -6.53
CA MET A 337 6.98 17.91 -5.33
C MET A 337 7.81 16.62 -5.36
N ILE A 338 7.23 15.51 -5.82
CA ILE A 338 7.93 14.22 -5.94
C ILE A 338 9.00 14.30 -7.04
N LEU A 339 8.68 14.88 -8.19
CA LEU A 339 9.65 15.08 -9.27
C LEU A 339 10.82 15.97 -8.84
N CYS A 340 10.53 17.05 -8.12
CA CYS A 340 11.55 17.95 -7.57
C CYS A 340 12.45 17.21 -6.57
N PHE A 341 11.84 16.49 -5.61
CA PHE A 341 12.56 15.70 -4.63
C PHE A 341 13.48 14.67 -5.30
N SER A 342 12.98 13.90 -6.26
CA SER A 342 13.79 12.93 -7.02
C SER A 342 14.92 13.58 -7.80
N GLY A 343 14.68 14.77 -8.37
CA GLY A 343 15.72 15.55 -9.05
C GLY A 343 16.83 16.00 -8.10
N VAL A 344 16.48 16.51 -6.92
CA VAL A 344 17.44 16.90 -5.87
C VAL A 344 18.23 15.71 -5.37
N VAL A 345 17.55 14.61 -5.05
CA VAL A 345 18.17 13.36 -4.60
C VAL A 345 19.11 12.78 -5.66
N GLY A 346 18.71 12.80 -6.93
CA GLY A 346 19.55 12.42 -8.06
C GLY A 346 20.80 13.31 -8.19
N LEU A 347 20.63 14.63 -8.07
CA LEU A 347 21.73 15.59 -8.09
C LEU A 347 22.74 15.32 -6.97
N ILE A 348 22.25 15.16 -5.73
CA ILE A 348 23.09 14.83 -4.56
C ILE A 348 23.86 13.53 -4.82
N SER A 349 23.18 12.49 -5.30
CA SER A 349 23.79 11.19 -5.59
C SER A 349 24.93 11.28 -6.61
N ILE A 350 24.75 12.05 -7.68
CA ILE A 350 25.77 12.28 -8.71
C ILE A 350 26.99 12.99 -8.12
N TYR A 351 26.79 14.04 -7.33
CA TYR A 351 27.90 14.78 -6.71
C TYR A 351 28.63 13.93 -5.68
N LEU A 352 27.93 13.22 -4.78
CA LEU A 352 28.53 12.30 -3.81
C LEU A 352 29.41 11.26 -4.51
N SER A 353 28.95 10.73 -5.62
CA SER A 353 29.69 9.76 -6.44
C SER A 353 30.95 10.35 -7.09
N ALA A 354 30.90 11.61 -7.51
CA ALA A 354 32.00 12.28 -8.18
C ALA A 354 33.03 12.90 -7.22
N LEU A 355 32.65 13.21 -5.98
CA LEU A 355 33.49 13.90 -5.00
C LEU A 355 34.75 13.10 -4.67
N VAL A 356 34.64 11.83 -4.30
CA VAL A 356 35.80 11.01 -3.93
C VAL A 356 36.80 10.87 -5.09
N PRO A 357 36.40 10.53 -6.34
CA PRO A 357 37.29 10.52 -7.49
C PRO A 357 37.89 11.90 -7.82
N ALA A 358 37.12 12.99 -7.68
CA ALA A 358 37.62 14.35 -7.92
C ALA A 358 38.72 14.72 -6.92
N PHE A 359 38.50 14.46 -5.62
CA PHE A 359 39.50 14.69 -4.59
C PHE A 359 40.76 13.85 -4.81
N PHE A 360 40.59 12.59 -5.20
CA PHE A 360 41.68 11.70 -5.59
C PHE A 360 42.49 12.29 -6.75
N ALA A 361 41.84 12.72 -7.84
CA ALA A 361 42.50 13.32 -9.00
C ALA A 361 43.39 14.52 -8.63
N GLY A 362 42.88 15.41 -7.77
CA GLY A 362 43.62 16.62 -7.36
C GLY A 362 44.82 16.34 -6.45
N ARG A 363 44.85 15.23 -5.71
CA ARG A 363 45.94 14.90 -4.77
C ARG A 363 47.12 14.19 -5.43
N ILE A 364 46.99 13.68 -6.65
CA ILE A 364 48.06 12.92 -7.32
C ILE A 364 49.19 13.84 -7.77
N SER A 365 50.41 13.64 -7.24
CA SER A 365 51.61 14.39 -7.64
C SER A 365 51.90 14.27 -9.16
N PRO A 366 52.32 15.35 -9.85
CA PRO A 366 52.66 15.32 -11.27
C PRO A 366 53.67 14.23 -11.62
N LEU A 367 54.72 14.08 -10.80
CA LEU A 367 55.76 13.06 -11.00
C LEU A 367 55.19 11.63 -10.92
N ASN A 368 54.32 11.37 -9.95
CA ASN A 368 53.68 10.07 -9.78
C ASN A 368 52.69 9.76 -10.92
N ALA A 369 51.98 10.78 -11.39
CA ALA A 369 51.04 10.66 -12.50
C ALA A 369 51.75 10.34 -13.83
N ILE A 370 52.86 11.03 -14.14
CA ILE A 370 53.59 10.88 -15.40
C ILE A 370 54.38 9.57 -15.43
N SER A 371 55.03 9.20 -14.33
CA SER A 371 55.84 7.98 -14.23
C SER A 371 55.03 6.67 -14.29
N GLY A 372 53.69 6.74 -14.25
CA GLY A 372 52.81 5.56 -14.31
C GLY A 372 52.90 4.63 -13.10
N ARG A 373 53.66 4.99 -12.06
CA ARG A 373 53.87 4.17 -10.84
C ARG A 373 52.65 4.11 -9.92
N THR A 374 51.59 4.86 -10.20
CA THR A 374 50.38 4.97 -9.35
C THR A 374 49.46 3.75 -9.36
N SER A 375 49.54 2.87 -10.36
CA SER A 375 48.65 1.71 -10.51
C SER A 375 49.25 0.37 -10.09
N ILE A 376 50.56 0.31 -9.81
CA ILE A 376 51.25 -0.93 -9.45
C ILE A 376 51.95 -0.72 -8.11
N THR A 377 51.27 -1.04 -7.01
CA THR A 377 51.94 -1.23 -5.72
C THR A 377 52.92 -2.38 -5.86
N LYS A 378 54.23 -2.12 -5.73
CA LYS A 378 55.25 -3.17 -5.59
C LYS A 378 54.97 -3.92 -4.28
N GLU A 379 54.18 -4.99 -4.33
CA GLU A 379 54.09 -5.91 -3.19
C GLU A 379 55.43 -6.64 -3.06
N LYS A 380 55.94 -6.73 -1.82
CA LYS A 380 56.88 -7.78 -1.44
C LYS A 380 56.09 -9.10 -1.47
N ILE A 381 56.07 -9.76 -2.63
CA ILE A 381 55.38 -11.05 -2.80
C ILE A 381 56.00 -12.05 -1.82
N LYS A 382 55.37 -12.31 -0.67
CA LYS A 382 55.62 -13.58 0.04
C LYS A 382 55.12 -14.68 -0.88
N ARG A 383 56.00 -15.63 -1.26
CA ARG A 383 55.75 -16.80 -2.13
C ARG A 383 54.72 -17.80 -1.54
N ARG A 384 53.59 -17.35 -0.99
CA ARG A 384 52.52 -18.28 -0.58
C ARG A 384 51.78 -18.75 -1.83
N LYS A 385 52.01 -20.00 -2.23
CA LYS A 385 51.17 -20.73 -3.18
C LYS A 385 49.80 -20.92 -2.53
N ASN A 386 48.79 -20.19 -2.98
CA ASN A 386 47.40 -20.51 -2.62
C ASN A 386 47.01 -21.82 -3.31
N LYS A 387 47.31 -22.98 -2.70
CA LYS A 387 47.03 -24.32 -3.26
C LYS A 387 45.54 -24.49 -3.56
N LEU A 388 44.65 -24.02 -2.68
CA LEU A 388 43.20 -24.07 -2.87
C LEU A 388 42.71 -23.41 -4.17
N THR A 389 43.17 -22.20 -4.49
CA THR A 389 42.74 -21.53 -5.73
C THR A 389 43.25 -22.22 -6.98
N GLN A 390 44.42 -22.87 -6.89
CA GLN A 390 45.00 -23.62 -8.00
C GLN A 390 44.28 -24.96 -8.21
N ILE A 391 43.81 -25.59 -7.12
CA ILE A 391 43.01 -26.82 -7.16
C ILE A 391 41.63 -26.55 -7.76
N ILE A 392 40.96 -25.48 -7.35
CA ILE A 392 39.57 -25.20 -7.77
C ILE A 392 39.50 -24.58 -9.17
N PHE A 393 40.46 -23.71 -9.54
CA PHE A 393 40.38 -22.89 -10.76
C PHE A 393 41.59 -23.03 -11.68
N GLY A 394 42.45 -24.03 -11.45
CA GLY A 394 43.62 -24.27 -12.28
C GLY A 394 44.69 -23.16 -12.22
N PHE A 395 45.56 -23.14 -13.22
CA PHE A 395 46.66 -22.19 -13.33
C PHE A 395 46.17 -20.76 -13.64
N GLU A 396 45.15 -20.66 -14.50
CA GLU A 396 44.47 -19.43 -14.89
C GLU A 396 43.84 -18.75 -13.67
N GLY A 397 43.16 -19.52 -12.81
CA GLY A 397 42.59 -19.02 -11.57
C GLY A 397 43.63 -18.55 -10.56
N ALA A 398 44.77 -19.24 -10.47
CA ALA A 398 45.89 -18.79 -9.65
C ALA A 398 46.49 -17.46 -10.14
N LEU A 399 46.60 -17.28 -11.46
CA LEU A 399 47.01 -16.01 -12.08
C LEU A 399 45.99 -14.89 -11.87
N ALA A 400 44.70 -15.18 -12.07
CA ALA A 400 43.60 -14.24 -11.84
C ALA A 400 43.56 -13.79 -10.38
N SER A 401 43.71 -14.70 -9.42
CA SER A 401 43.77 -14.40 -7.98
C SER A 401 44.93 -13.47 -7.63
N LYS A 402 46.10 -13.67 -8.24
CA LYS A 402 47.25 -12.76 -8.07
C LYS A 402 46.96 -11.37 -8.66
N ASN A 403 46.29 -11.28 -9.81
CA ASN A 403 45.90 -9.99 -10.40
C ASN A 403 44.90 -9.23 -9.51
N ILE A 404 43.89 -9.92 -8.99
CA ILE A 404 42.91 -9.39 -8.03
C ILE A 404 43.62 -8.84 -6.77
N LYS A 405 44.57 -9.61 -6.22
CA LYS A 405 45.36 -9.19 -5.04
C LYS A 405 46.30 -8.02 -5.33
N ARG A 406 46.77 -7.85 -6.57
CA ARG A 406 47.57 -6.69 -7.00
C ARG A 406 46.71 -5.43 -7.14
N ASN A 407 45.47 -5.56 -7.60
CA ASN A 407 44.55 -4.47 -7.87
C ASN A 407 43.39 -4.40 -6.86
N ARG A 408 43.68 -4.57 -5.55
CA ARG A 408 42.64 -4.74 -4.50
C ARG A 408 41.59 -3.64 -4.49
N LYS A 409 41.96 -2.39 -4.76
CA LYS A 409 41.01 -1.27 -4.80
C LYS A 409 39.99 -1.44 -5.93
N ARG A 410 40.45 -1.74 -7.15
CA ARG A 410 39.58 -1.97 -8.31
C ARG A 410 38.69 -3.19 -8.09
N TYR A 411 39.26 -4.29 -7.60
CA TYR A 411 38.51 -5.51 -7.29
C TYR A 411 37.40 -5.26 -6.27
N ARG A 412 37.70 -4.61 -5.13
CA ARG A 412 36.70 -4.30 -4.10
C ARG A 412 35.55 -3.45 -4.66
N ILE A 413 35.84 -2.47 -5.51
CA ILE A 413 34.81 -1.64 -6.14
C ILE A 413 33.92 -2.47 -7.07
N THR A 414 34.49 -3.32 -7.94
CA THR A 414 33.72 -4.18 -8.85
C THR A 414 32.83 -5.16 -8.07
N VAL A 415 33.38 -5.85 -7.06
CA VAL A 415 32.62 -6.80 -6.24
C VAL A 415 31.51 -6.08 -5.49
N PHE A 416 31.79 -4.91 -4.89
CA PHE A 416 30.79 -4.11 -4.20
C PHE A 416 29.61 -3.72 -5.09
N SER A 417 29.87 -3.30 -6.34
CA SER A 417 28.81 -2.99 -7.31
C SER A 417 27.95 -4.21 -7.66
N ILE A 418 28.57 -5.38 -7.84
CA ILE A 418 27.84 -6.64 -8.13
C ILE A 418 26.99 -7.05 -6.92
N VAL A 419 27.56 -7.02 -5.72
CA VAL A 419 26.85 -7.35 -4.48
C VAL A 419 25.64 -6.46 -4.28
N ILE A 420 25.77 -5.13 -4.45
CA ILE A 420 24.61 -4.24 -4.33
C ILE A 420 23.54 -4.54 -5.37
N SER A 421 23.92 -4.83 -6.62
CA SER A 421 22.97 -5.20 -7.66
C SER A 421 22.15 -6.44 -7.28
N VAL A 422 22.82 -7.47 -6.77
CA VAL A 422 22.17 -8.72 -6.30
C VAL A 422 21.29 -8.46 -5.09
N VAL A 423 21.78 -7.69 -4.10
CA VAL A 423 21.01 -7.32 -2.91
C VAL A 423 19.75 -6.54 -3.31
N LEU A 424 19.87 -5.53 -4.16
CA LEU A 424 18.72 -4.75 -4.65
C LEU A 424 17.67 -5.64 -5.32
N PHE A 425 18.12 -6.57 -6.17
CA PHE A 425 17.22 -7.51 -6.83
C PHE A 425 16.51 -8.43 -5.84
N ILE A 426 17.24 -9.06 -4.91
CA ILE A 426 16.68 -9.96 -3.90
C ILE A 426 15.71 -9.20 -2.99
N THR A 427 16.09 -8.01 -2.51
CA THR A 427 15.23 -7.20 -1.64
C THR A 427 13.95 -6.79 -2.36
N PHE A 428 14.04 -6.32 -3.62
CA PHE A 428 12.86 -5.95 -4.39
C PHE A 428 11.95 -7.16 -4.66
N LYS A 429 12.51 -8.30 -5.08
CA LYS A 429 11.76 -9.55 -5.29
C LYS A 429 11.09 -10.02 -4.00
N SER A 430 11.84 -10.06 -2.90
CA SER A 430 11.31 -10.46 -1.60
C SER A 430 10.18 -9.53 -1.12
N LEU A 431 10.29 -8.23 -1.37
CA LEU A 431 9.25 -7.27 -1.04
C LEU A 431 8.03 -7.45 -1.94
N MET A 432 8.22 -7.65 -3.24
CA MET A 432 7.12 -7.89 -4.18
C MET A 432 6.38 -9.17 -3.81
N ASP A 433 7.11 -10.24 -3.51
CA ASP A 433 6.51 -11.47 -2.99
C ASP A 433 5.76 -11.22 -1.69
N MET A 434 6.34 -10.49 -0.75
CA MET A 434 5.66 -10.19 0.52
C MET A 434 4.38 -9.40 0.26
N SER A 435 4.44 -8.32 -0.51
CA SER A 435 3.32 -7.42 -0.83
C SER A 435 2.20 -8.12 -1.60
N LEU A 436 2.53 -8.99 -2.55
CA LEU A 436 1.54 -9.72 -3.35
C LEU A 436 1.00 -10.97 -2.64
N ASN A 437 1.67 -11.44 -1.58
CA ASN A 437 1.22 -12.58 -0.80
C ASN A 437 0.60 -12.18 0.57
N ILE A 438 0.43 -10.88 0.88
CA ILE A 438 -0.23 -10.41 2.13
C ILE A 438 -1.68 -10.92 2.21
N THR A 439 -2.36 -11.09 1.08
CA THR A 439 -3.79 -11.42 1.01
C THR A 439 -4.09 -12.85 0.59
N LYS A 440 -3.09 -13.73 0.44
CA LYS A 440 -3.38 -15.15 0.18
C LYS A 440 -3.81 -15.80 1.48
N GLU A 441 -5.11 -15.84 1.73
CA GLU A 441 -5.64 -16.88 2.59
C GLU A 441 -5.14 -18.22 2.05
N LEU A 442 -4.48 -19.01 2.90
CA LEU A 442 -3.94 -20.32 2.56
C LEU A 442 -5.02 -21.40 2.63
N ASN A 443 -6.28 -21.02 2.42
CA ASN A 443 -7.45 -21.88 2.51
C ASN A 443 -8.29 -21.75 1.22
N GLU A 444 -9.41 -22.44 1.19
CA GLU A 444 -10.39 -22.47 0.11
C GLU A 444 -11.03 -21.11 -0.20
N SER A 445 -11.03 -20.15 0.74
CA SER A 445 -11.66 -18.84 0.55
C SER A 445 -11.04 -18.05 -0.61
N LYS A 446 -9.77 -18.33 -0.94
CA LYS A 446 -9.05 -17.72 -2.04
C LYS A 446 -9.76 -17.89 -3.40
N ASP A 447 -10.53 -18.96 -3.55
CA ASP A 447 -11.22 -19.31 -4.80
C ASP A 447 -12.70 -18.84 -4.79
N ILE A 448 -13.16 -18.15 -3.73
CA ILE A 448 -14.54 -17.66 -3.58
C ILE A 448 -14.69 -16.26 -4.19
N HIS A 449 -15.57 -16.14 -5.18
CA HIS A 449 -15.81 -14.87 -5.89
C HIS A 449 -16.90 -14.01 -5.23
N PHE A 450 -17.91 -14.64 -4.65
CA PHE A 450 -18.98 -13.99 -3.89
C PHE A 450 -19.58 -14.97 -2.89
N THR A 451 -20.25 -14.46 -1.87
CA THR A 451 -20.93 -15.26 -0.85
C THR A 451 -22.41 -14.88 -0.82
N VAL A 452 -23.27 -15.89 -0.74
CA VAL A 452 -24.70 -15.70 -0.46
C VAL A 452 -24.90 -15.92 1.03
N VAL A 453 -25.53 -14.96 1.69
CA VAL A 453 -25.86 -15.02 3.12
C VAL A 453 -27.34 -14.77 3.31
N ASN A 454 -27.90 -15.36 4.36
CA ASN A 454 -29.28 -15.07 4.77
C ASN A 454 -29.34 -13.80 5.62
N ASP A 455 -30.48 -13.10 5.60
CA ASP A 455 -30.70 -11.91 6.42
C ASP A 455 -30.86 -12.31 7.90
N TYR A 456 -29.98 -11.78 8.76
CA TYR A 456 -29.87 -12.09 10.18
C TYR A 456 -30.95 -11.43 11.06
N ARG A 457 -31.94 -10.76 10.46
CA ARG A 457 -32.91 -9.96 11.22
C ARG A 457 -34.01 -10.75 11.93
N ASP A 458 -34.31 -11.96 11.48
CA ASP A 458 -35.31 -12.78 12.15
C ASP A 458 -34.69 -13.49 13.36
N ARG A 459 -34.63 -12.78 14.50
CA ARG A 459 -33.97 -13.25 15.73
C ARG A 459 -34.59 -14.50 16.37
N ALA A 460 -35.66 -15.05 15.79
CA ALA A 460 -36.41 -16.17 16.34
C ALA A 460 -36.05 -17.52 15.71
N GLU A 461 -35.56 -17.57 14.47
CA GLU A 461 -35.23 -18.83 13.80
C GLU A 461 -33.91 -18.74 13.02
N VAL A 462 -33.05 -19.75 13.20
CA VAL A 462 -31.87 -19.94 12.36
C VAL A 462 -32.35 -20.26 10.95
N SER A 463 -32.42 -19.25 10.09
CA SER A 463 -32.87 -19.43 8.71
C SER A 463 -31.70 -19.93 7.86
N TYR A 464 -31.78 -21.18 7.40
CA TYR A 464 -30.80 -21.78 6.48
C TYR A 464 -31.06 -21.32 5.04
N ILE A 465 -30.01 -21.25 4.22
CA ILE A 465 -30.17 -21.05 2.78
C ILE A 465 -30.88 -22.29 2.21
N ASP A 466 -32.03 -22.09 1.57
CA ASP A 466 -32.79 -23.17 0.93
C ASP A 466 -31.92 -23.86 -0.14
N ASN A 467 -31.91 -25.20 -0.14
CA ASN A 467 -31.23 -26.02 -1.13
C ASN A 467 -31.58 -25.61 -2.57
N LYS A 468 -32.81 -25.13 -2.81
CA LYS A 468 -33.23 -24.65 -4.14
C LYS A 468 -32.39 -23.48 -4.65
N ILE A 469 -31.94 -22.60 -3.76
CA ILE A 469 -31.09 -21.46 -4.12
C ILE A 469 -29.70 -21.97 -4.50
N GLU A 470 -29.16 -22.91 -3.72
CA GLU A 470 -27.88 -23.54 -4.03
C GLU A 470 -27.93 -24.26 -5.38
N ASP A 471 -28.94 -25.07 -5.63
CA ASP A 471 -29.11 -25.81 -6.88
C ASP A 471 -29.23 -24.86 -8.07
N ALA A 472 -30.03 -23.79 -7.93
CA ALA A 472 -30.14 -22.76 -8.97
C ALA A 472 -28.81 -22.04 -9.26
N ILE A 473 -27.96 -21.84 -8.25
CA ILE A 473 -26.62 -21.25 -8.42
C ILE A 473 -25.67 -22.25 -9.09
N LYS A 474 -25.71 -23.52 -8.70
CA LYS A 474 -24.91 -24.60 -9.31
C LYS A 474 -25.23 -24.79 -10.80
N ASP A 475 -26.48 -24.59 -11.19
CA ASP A 475 -26.93 -24.71 -12.58
C ASP A 475 -26.46 -23.56 -13.50
N LEU A 476 -25.94 -22.47 -12.94
CA LEU A 476 -25.42 -21.36 -13.74
C LEU A 476 -24.13 -21.77 -14.44
N LYS A 477 -24.10 -21.69 -15.77
CA LYS A 477 -22.90 -21.99 -16.60
C LYS A 477 -21.64 -21.21 -16.21
N SER A 478 -21.78 -20.10 -15.49
CA SER A 478 -20.67 -19.26 -15.05
C SER A 478 -20.13 -19.65 -13.66
N VAL A 479 -20.76 -20.61 -12.98
CA VAL A 479 -20.39 -21.09 -11.65
C VAL A 479 -19.69 -22.43 -11.81
N ASP A 480 -18.41 -22.48 -11.41
CA ASP A 480 -17.63 -23.72 -11.42
C ASP A 480 -17.91 -24.57 -10.17
N LYS A 481 -17.98 -23.93 -9.00
CA LYS A 481 -18.18 -24.59 -7.70
C LYS A 481 -19.00 -23.74 -6.75
N VAL A 482 -19.74 -24.42 -5.89
CA VAL A 482 -20.49 -23.83 -4.78
C VAL A 482 -20.06 -24.52 -3.50
N TYR A 483 -19.84 -23.73 -2.45
CA TYR A 483 -19.44 -24.19 -1.13
C TYR A 483 -20.46 -23.72 -0.10
N ARG A 484 -20.84 -24.58 0.83
CA ARG A 484 -21.60 -24.20 2.02
C ARG A 484 -20.65 -23.78 3.12
N GLY A 485 -20.71 -22.49 3.46
CA GLY A 485 -20.13 -21.97 4.68
C GLY A 485 -21.05 -22.23 5.87
N TYR A 486 -20.50 -22.77 6.95
CA TYR A 486 -21.22 -22.96 8.21
C TYR A 486 -20.63 -22.04 9.28
N ASN A 487 -21.48 -21.55 10.17
CA ASN A 487 -21.00 -20.78 11.31
C ASN A 487 -20.15 -21.68 12.22
N PRO A 488 -18.97 -21.21 12.68
CA PRO A 488 -18.15 -21.97 13.59
C PRO A 488 -18.87 -22.17 14.93
N LEU A 489 -18.72 -23.35 15.50
CA LEU A 489 -19.18 -23.65 16.85
C LEU A 489 -18.08 -23.27 17.84
N PHE A 490 -18.32 -22.23 18.64
CA PHE A 490 -17.40 -21.80 19.69
C PHE A 490 -17.64 -22.57 20.98
N PHE A 491 -16.56 -23.01 21.62
CA PHE A 491 -16.58 -23.75 22.87
C PHE A 491 -15.27 -23.53 23.63
N HIS A 492 -15.23 -24.00 24.87
CA HIS A 492 -13.99 -24.02 25.65
C HIS A 492 -13.42 -25.44 25.65
N MET A 493 -12.19 -25.59 25.16
CA MET A 493 -11.49 -26.87 25.17
C MET A 493 -10.58 -26.97 26.39
N ALA A 494 -10.67 -28.06 27.15
CA ALA A 494 -9.72 -28.35 28.22
C ALA A 494 -8.37 -28.79 27.63
N VAL A 495 -7.29 -28.16 28.08
CA VAL A 495 -5.93 -28.47 27.64
C VAL A 495 -5.12 -28.99 28.82
N ASN A 496 -4.31 -30.02 28.57
CA ASN A 496 -3.37 -30.52 29.56
C ASN A 496 -2.38 -29.39 29.95
N PRO A 497 -2.17 -29.10 31.24
CA PRO A 497 -1.20 -28.10 31.68
C PRO A 497 0.21 -28.28 31.10
N ASN A 498 0.63 -29.52 30.83
CA ASN A 498 1.94 -29.82 30.25
C ASN A 498 2.05 -29.51 28.75
N SER A 499 0.92 -29.36 28.06
CA SER A 499 0.87 -28.99 26.63
C SER A 499 0.79 -27.49 26.42
N GLN A 500 0.84 -26.68 27.48
CA GLN A 500 0.82 -25.22 27.38
C GLN A 500 2.13 -24.67 26.82
N ILE A 501 2.03 -23.63 26.00
CA ILE A 501 3.18 -22.99 25.38
C ILE A 501 3.58 -21.78 26.21
N LYS A 502 4.73 -21.86 26.88
CA LYS A 502 5.26 -20.79 27.76
C LYS A 502 5.32 -19.42 27.06
N LYS A 503 5.66 -19.40 25.76
CA LYS A 503 5.82 -18.16 24.98
C LYS A 503 4.53 -17.34 24.84
N ILE A 504 3.36 -17.95 25.02
CA ILE A 504 2.06 -17.30 24.85
C ILE A 504 1.28 -17.11 26.15
N GLN A 505 1.75 -17.65 27.28
CA GLN A 505 1.10 -17.46 28.59
C GLN A 505 0.97 -15.98 28.98
N ASP A 506 1.92 -15.13 28.54
CA ASP A 506 1.94 -13.69 28.82
C ASP A 506 1.27 -12.82 27.73
N ILE A 507 0.61 -13.44 26.74
CA ILE A 507 -0.05 -12.77 25.60
C ILE A 507 -1.56 -12.95 25.78
N GLY A 508 -2.21 -12.07 26.54
CA GLY A 508 -3.65 -12.15 26.82
C GLY A 508 -4.08 -13.30 27.73
N ASN A 509 -5.39 -13.41 27.99
CA ASN A 509 -6.01 -14.45 28.82
C ASN A 509 -6.34 -15.72 28.00
N ILE A 510 -5.35 -16.28 27.28
CA ILE A 510 -5.58 -17.47 26.42
C ILE A 510 -5.93 -18.69 27.26
N TYR A 511 -5.20 -18.89 28.36
CA TYR A 511 -5.38 -20.00 29.28
C TYR A 511 -6.27 -19.57 30.44
N ILE A 512 -7.53 -20.00 30.41
CA ILE A 512 -8.52 -19.69 31.43
C ILE A 512 -8.49 -20.82 32.46
N LYS A 513 -7.98 -20.54 33.66
CA LYS A 513 -8.06 -21.50 34.78
C LYS A 513 -9.45 -21.50 35.37
N THR A 514 -10.04 -22.68 35.53
CA THR A 514 -11.33 -22.85 36.19
C THR A 514 -11.37 -24.15 36.98
N THR A 515 -12.33 -24.28 37.89
CA THR A 515 -12.60 -25.54 38.60
C THR A 515 -13.84 -26.16 37.98
N LEU A 516 -13.68 -27.33 37.36
CA LEU A 516 -14.77 -28.13 36.78
C LEU A 516 -14.79 -29.46 37.52
N ASP A 517 -15.95 -29.82 38.08
CA ASP A 517 -16.15 -31.07 38.83
C ASP A 517 -15.15 -31.31 39.98
N GLY A 518 -14.68 -30.24 40.62
CA GLY A 518 -13.72 -30.29 41.74
C GLY A 518 -12.24 -30.40 41.32
N GLU A 519 -11.94 -30.48 40.02
CA GLU A 519 -10.58 -30.49 39.49
C GLU A 519 -10.21 -29.13 38.85
N GLU A 520 -8.98 -28.67 39.07
CA GLU A 520 -8.44 -27.50 38.38
C GLU A 520 -8.18 -27.85 36.90
N LYS A 521 -8.89 -27.20 35.99
CA LYS A 521 -8.72 -27.33 34.54
C LYS A 521 -8.20 -26.02 33.96
N THR A 522 -7.40 -26.14 32.91
CA THR A 522 -7.06 -25.00 32.05
C THR A 522 -7.84 -25.13 30.76
N LEU A 523 -8.63 -24.11 30.43
CA LEU A 523 -9.43 -24.02 29.22
C LEU A 523 -8.77 -23.07 28.22
N ILE A 524 -8.99 -23.32 26.94
CA ILE A 524 -8.74 -22.37 25.86
C ILE A 524 -10.04 -22.15 25.09
N GLU A 525 -10.27 -20.92 24.64
CA GLU A 525 -11.34 -20.65 23.68
C GLU A 525 -11.00 -21.37 22.36
N SER A 526 -11.96 -22.10 21.82
CA SER A 526 -11.79 -22.96 20.65
C SER A 526 -13.02 -22.88 19.77
N SER A 527 -12.83 -23.18 18.48
CA SER A 527 -13.91 -23.23 17.52
C SER A 527 -13.77 -24.43 16.61
N ILE A 528 -14.87 -25.10 16.30
CA ILE A 528 -14.94 -26.10 15.23
C ILE A 528 -15.61 -25.45 14.03
N SER A 529 -14.90 -25.40 12.92
CA SER A 529 -15.47 -25.02 11.61
C SER A 529 -16.00 -26.28 10.93
N ILE A 530 -17.24 -26.22 10.44
CA ILE A 530 -17.85 -27.30 9.69
C ILE A 530 -17.59 -27.05 8.20
N TYR A 531 -17.10 -28.08 7.51
CA TYR A 531 -16.83 -28.04 6.08
C TYR A 531 -17.80 -28.98 5.36
N ASP A 532 -18.27 -28.57 4.19
CA ASP A 532 -18.91 -29.51 3.27
C ASP A 532 -17.87 -30.37 2.53
N LYS A 533 -18.37 -31.35 1.76
CA LYS A 533 -17.54 -32.30 1.02
C LYS A 533 -16.59 -31.59 0.05
N ASP A 534 -17.09 -30.59 -0.69
CA ASP A 534 -16.32 -29.87 -1.71
C ASP A 534 -15.22 -28.99 -1.08
N SER A 535 -15.51 -28.35 0.05
CA SER A 535 -14.53 -27.58 0.83
C SER A 535 -13.45 -28.50 1.40
N LEU A 536 -13.82 -29.67 1.93
CA LEU A 536 -12.85 -30.66 2.42
C LEU A 536 -11.92 -31.17 1.31
N GLU A 537 -12.45 -31.45 0.12
CA GLU A 537 -11.65 -31.87 -1.03
C GLU A 537 -10.62 -30.80 -1.43
N VAL A 538 -11.02 -29.53 -1.45
CA VAL A 538 -10.10 -28.42 -1.73
C VAL A 538 -9.06 -28.27 -0.61
N SER A 539 -9.46 -28.47 0.65
CA SER A 539 -8.59 -28.30 1.81
C SER A 539 -7.41 -29.28 1.87
N LYS A 540 -7.50 -30.43 1.16
CA LYS A 540 -6.41 -31.41 1.02
C LYS A 540 -5.10 -30.80 0.58
N LYS A 541 -5.15 -29.78 -0.29
CA LYS A 541 -3.95 -29.09 -0.81
C LYS A 541 -3.20 -28.28 0.26
N TYR A 542 -3.84 -28.03 1.40
CA TYR A 542 -3.31 -27.25 2.52
C TYR A 542 -2.91 -28.14 3.71
N LEU A 543 -3.11 -29.45 3.61
CA LEU A 543 -2.78 -30.38 4.68
C LEU A 543 -1.25 -30.48 4.86
N LYS A 544 -0.78 -30.22 6.10
CA LYS A 544 0.64 -30.29 6.44
C LYS A 544 1.09 -31.72 6.77
N SER A 545 0.21 -32.51 7.38
CA SER A 545 0.45 -33.88 7.82
C SER A 545 -0.88 -34.64 7.95
N GLY A 546 -0.86 -35.96 7.78
CA GLY A 546 -2.05 -36.81 7.82
C GLY A 546 -2.69 -37.01 6.43
N ASN A 547 -3.96 -37.41 6.41
CA ASN A 547 -4.79 -37.50 5.22
C ASN A 547 -6.23 -37.04 5.54
N ILE A 548 -6.90 -36.38 4.60
CA ILE A 548 -8.33 -36.07 4.70
C ILE A 548 -9.07 -37.17 3.95
N ASP A 549 -9.59 -38.13 4.70
CA ASP A 549 -10.52 -39.13 4.20
C ASP A 549 -11.89 -38.84 4.80
N ILE A 550 -12.82 -38.36 3.97
CA ILE A 550 -14.12 -37.84 4.42
C ILE A 550 -14.96 -38.97 5.05
N GLU A 551 -14.89 -40.19 4.51
CA GLU A 551 -15.62 -41.32 5.07
C GLU A 551 -15.05 -41.70 6.44
N LYS A 552 -13.73 -41.72 6.56
CA LYS A 552 -13.06 -42.02 7.83
C LYS A 552 -13.31 -40.93 8.88
N LEU A 553 -13.23 -39.65 8.50
CA LEU A 553 -13.53 -38.52 9.39
C LEU A 553 -14.95 -38.63 9.97
N ASN A 554 -15.94 -38.91 9.12
CA ASN A 554 -17.33 -39.07 9.57
C ASN A 554 -17.55 -40.31 10.42
N LYS A 555 -16.86 -41.42 10.11
CA LYS A 555 -17.00 -42.68 10.85
C LYS A 555 -16.34 -42.65 12.23
N GLU A 556 -15.21 -41.96 12.35
CA GLU A 556 -14.37 -41.94 13.56
C GLU A 556 -14.51 -40.65 14.38
N ASN A 557 -15.43 -39.74 14.01
CA ASN A 557 -15.49 -38.38 14.56
C ASN A 557 -14.12 -37.67 14.47
N GLY A 558 -13.41 -37.90 13.38
CA GLY A 558 -12.09 -37.33 13.15
C GLY A 558 -12.17 -35.82 12.96
N VAL A 559 -11.13 -35.12 13.41
CA VAL A 559 -11.03 -33.66 13.31
C VAL A 559 -9.74 -33.27 12.60
N ILE A 560 -9.77 -32.12 11.92
CA ILE A 560 -8.59 -31.50 11.32
C ILE A 560 -8.17 -30.36 12.24
N LEU A 561 -6.94 -30.40 12.74
CA LEU A 561 -6.42 -29.37 13.65
C LEU A 561 -5.67 -28.28 12.89
N ILE A 562 -5.92 -27.03 13.27
CA ILE A 562 -5.18 -25.87 12.76
C ILE A 562 -3.88 -25.74 13.55
N ASP A 563 -2.76 -26.06 12.90
CA ASP A 563 -1.41 -26.03 13.48
C ASP A 563 -0.93 -24.61 13.85
N LYS A 564 -1.27 -23.59 13.04
CA LYS A 564 -0.82 -22.21 13.25
C LYS A 564 -1.98 -21.28 13.48
N ASN A 565 -2.06 -20.75 14.70
CA ASN A 565 -3.07 -19.79 15.13
C ASN A 565 -2.40 -18.42 15.30
N ARG A 566 -3.16 -17.36 15.03
CA ARG A 566 -2.74 -15.98 15.26
C ARG A 566 -3.35 -15.47 16.56
N ILE A 567 -2.52 -15.06 17.50
CA ILE A 567 -2.92 -14.47 18.76
C ILE A 567 -2.41 -13.04 18.79
N PHE A 568 -3.29 -12.10 19.15
CA PHE A 568 -2.94 -10.68 19.27
C PHE A 568 -3.57 -10.09 20.52
N ASP A 569 -2.72 -9.52 21.39
CA ASP A 569 -3.16 -8.79 22.57
C ASP A 569 -3.24 -7.29 22.25
N GLN A 570 -4.44 -6.72 22.35
CA GLN A 570 -4.67 -5.32 22.00
C GLN A 570 -3.98 -4.32 22.95
N ASN A 571 -3.75 -4.71 24.21
CA ASN A 571 -3.16 -3.86 25.25
C ASN A 571 -1.64 -3.87 25.17
N THR A 572 -1.04 -5.07 25.07
CA THR A 572 0.42 -5.22 25.01
C THR A 572 0.98 -5.09 23.59
N LYS A 573 0.11 -5.11 22.56
CA LYS A 573 0.48 -5.17 21.14
C LYS A 573 1.36 -6.38 20.78
N LYS A 574 1.44 -7.38 21.66
CA LYS A 574 2.17 -8.62 21.40
C LYS A 574 1.36 -9.48 20.43
N GLU A 575 2.08 -10.04 19.46
CA GLU A 575 1.52 -10.94 18.47
C GLU A 575 2.28 -12.26 18.50
N TYR A 576 1.56 -13.37 18.35
CA TYR A 576 2.12 -14.70 18.21
C TYR A 576 1.45 -15.43 17.05
N PHE A 577 2.25 -16.12 16.25
CA PHE A 577 1.78 -16.97 15.16
C PHE A 577 2.39 -18.36 15.29
N GLY A 578 1.57 -19.36 15.63
CA GLY A 578 2.03 -20.71 15.90
C GLY A 578 0.99 -21.59 16.62
N PRO A 579 1.39 -22.78 17.08
CA PRO A 579 0.51 -23.65 17.85
C PRO A 579 0.14 -23.00 19.20
N ILE A 580 -1.04 -23.35 19.72
CA ILE A 580 -1.54 -22.85 21.03
C ILE A 580 -1.55 -23.94 22.11
N ALA A 581 -1.36 -25.18 21.69
CA ALA A 581 -1.11 -26.32 22.53
C ALA A 581 -0.16 -27.27 21.79
N ASP A 582 0.74 -27.92 22.52
CA ASP A 582 1.56 -28.99 21.97
C ASP A 582 0.72 -30.28 21.87
N ILE A 583 0.02 -30.41 20.74
CA ILE A 583 -0.80 -31.58 20.41
C ILE A 583 -0.03 -32.42 19.40
N LYS A 584 0.31 -33.65 19.78
CA LYS A 584 0.86 -34.63 18.84
C LYS A 584 -0.27 -35.18 17.98
N VAL A 585 -0.20 -34.94 16.68
CA VAL A 585 -1.12 -35.47 15.66
C VAL A 585 -0.51 -36.71 15.01
#